data_AF-A0A519RXV1-F1
#
_entry.id   AF-A0A519RXV1-F1
#
_cell.length_a   1.000
_cell.length_b   1.000
_cell.length_c   1.000
_cell.angle_alpha   90.00
_cell.angle_beta   90.00
_cell.angle_gamma   90.00
#
_symmetry.space_group_name_H-M   'P 1'
#
loop_
_entity.id
_entity.type
_entity.pdbx_description
1 polymer ?
#
loop_
_entity_poly.entity_id
_entity_poly.type
_entity_poly.pdbx_seq_one_letter_code
_entity_poly.pdbx_strand_id
1 'polypeptide(L)'
;MARLFIFAVGGTGARVLRSLTMLLAAGMRLPDCDQVIPVLVDPDTQNGDVTRTVDLLKRYKRIHDALYQDGQHPKNEGFFGQDLTTLAQLNTSGVEGLRDSFVYDFGGINQSFKDFMHYNETSVETRGLLDLLFTPDSLNASLDLGFRGSPNVGSVVLNSLVQAKEMRYLAQSLNSDDRVFFISSIFGGTGAAGFPLLVKNLRDPGVDLPQPSVRAAVPAGALVLLPYFKLQQPSAEEKKNGQDFIDSNTFITKTKTALSYYAEHLEGIESMYYLGDQAGQPLPNNPGRAEQRNQAHLMEVLGALFSSSRCCRKYRAK
;
A
#
# COMPACT_ATOMS: atom_id res chain seq x y z
N MET A 1 -7.40 -22.00 -9.74
CA MET A 1 -6.68 -20.93 -10.45
C MET A 1 -6.10 -20.03 -9.40
N ALA A 2 -4.78 -19.92 -9.33
CA ALA A 2 -4.11 -19.18 -8.26
C ALA A 2 -4.06 -17.70 -8.63
N ARG A 3 -4.60 -16.84 -7.77
CA ARG A 3 -4.54 -15.39 -7.97
C ARG A 3 -3.54 -14.75 -7.01
N LEU A 4 -2.94 -13.65 -7.43
CA LEU A 4 -2.01 -12.87 -6.62
C LEU A 4 -2.60 -11.50 -6.28
N PHE A 5 -2.88 -11.28 -5.00
CA PHE A 5 -3.27 -9.98 -4.48
C PHE A 5 -2.03 -9.17 -4.11
N ILE A 6 -1.80 -8.04 -4.76
CA ILE A 6 -0.64 -7.17 -4.49
C ILE A 6 -1.10 -5.90 -3.80
N PHE A 7 -0.78 -5.75 -2.51
CA PHE A 7 -1.04 -4.55 -1.74
C PHE A 7 0.15 -3.59 -1.84
N ALA A 8 0.02 -2.57 -2.68
CA ALA A 8 1.01 -1.52 -2.85
C ALA A 8 0.69 -0.35 -1.90
N VAL A 9 1.40 -0.28 -0.76
CA VAL A 9 1.11 0.66 0.32
C VAL A 9 1.96 1.93 0.22
N GLY A 10 1.27 3.07 0.12
CA GLY A 10 1.86 4.41 -0.03
C GLY A 10 2.54 4.64 -1.39
N GLY A 11 3.04 5.86 -1.58
CA GLY A 11 3.75 6.26 -2.81
C GLY A 11 4.91 5.34 -3.22
N THR A 12 5.70 4.81 -2.28
CA THR A 12 6.78 3.85 -2.63
C THR A 12 6.22 2.54 -3.16
N GLY A 13 5.17 1.99 -2.52
CA GLY A 13 4.49 0.80 -3.03
C GLY A 13 3.93 1.03 -4.43
N ALA A 14 3.32 2.19 -4.68
CA ALA A 14 2.80 2.57 -5.98
C ALA A 14 3.90 2.64 -7.07
N ARG A 15 5.09 3.14 -6.74
CA ARG A 15 6.22 3.20 -7.69
C ARG A 15 6.81 1.83 -8.01
N VAL A 16 6.90 0.93 -7.04
CA VAL A 16 7.31 -0.47 -7.29
C VAL A 16 6.27 -1.17 -8.16
N LEU A 17 4.97 -1.00 -7.87
CA LEU A 17 3.90 -1.57 -8.67
C LEU A 17 3.92 -1.04 -10.11
N ARG A 18 4.22 0.26 -10.31
CA ARG A 18 4.43 0.84 -11.64
C ARG A 18 5.51 0.12 -12.42
N SER A 19 6.66 -0.14 -11.78
CA SER A 19 7.76 -0.90 -12.38
C SER A 19 7.35 -2.34 -12.70
N LEU A 20 6.59 -2.99 -11.80
CA LEU A 20 6.05 -4.33 -12.04
C LEU A 20 5.13 -4.35 -13.26
N THR A 21 4.20 -3.39 -13.39
CA THR A 21 3.31 -3.29 -14.56
C THR A 21 4.08 -3.15 -15.87
N MET A 22 5.17 -2.37 -15.89
CA MET A 22 6.03 -2.26 -17.07
C MET A 22 6.75 -3.57 -17.40
N LEU A 23 7.24 -4.30 -16.39
CA LEU A 23 7.86 -5.61 -16.60
C LEU A 23 6.85 -6.65 -17.12
N LEU A 24 5.63 -6.67 -16.58
CA LEU A 24 4.55 -7.51 -17.08
C LEU A 24 4.19 -7.13 -18.53
N ALA A 25 4.24 -5.84 -18.87
CA ALA A 25 3.99 -5.37 -20.23
C ALA A 25 5.07 -5.88 -21.20
N ALA A 26 6.32 -5.91 -20.74
CA ALA A 26 7.47 -6.48 -21.45
C ALA A 26 7.45 -8.03 -21.55
N GLY A 27 6.41 -8.69 -21.01
CA GLY A 27 6.23 -10.14 -21.11
C GLY A 27 6.90 -10.94 -20.00
N MET A 28 7.29 -10.29 -18.90
CA MET A 28 7.68 -11.00 -17.69
C MET A 28 6.49 -11.82 -17.17
N ARG A 29 6.72 -13.10 -16.92
CA ARG A 29 5.70 -14.02 -16.41
C ARG A 29 5.75 -14.14 -14.89
N LEU A 30 4.58 -14.26 -14.26
CA LEU A 30 4.45 -14.69 -12.89
C LEU A 30 4.13 -16.19 -12.89
N PRO A 31 5.07 -17.06 -12.51
CA PRO A 31 4.84 -18.51 -12.55
C PRO A 31 3.69 -18.87 -11.60
N ASP A 32 2.87 -19.88 -11.91
CA ASP A 32 1.78 -20.35 -11.04
C ASP A 32 0.79 -19.25 -10.57
N CYS A 33 0.59 -18.22 -11.40
CA CYS A 33 -0.33 -17.10 -11.14
C CYS A 33 -1.13 -16.77 -12.40
N ASP A 34 -2.44 -17.04 -12.35
CA ASP A 34 -3.32 -16.84 -13.50
C ASP A 34 -3.75 -15.38 -13.65
N GLN A 35 -3.90 -14.68 -12.52
CA GLN A 35 -4.44 -13.32 -12.48
C GLN A 35 -3.82 -12.54 -11.32
N VAL A 36 -3.55 -11.25 -11.55
CA VAL A 36 -3.06 -10.33 -10.53
C VAL A 36 -4.13 -9.32 -10.18
N ILE A 37 -4.30 -9.08 -8.89
CA ILE A 37 -5.23 -8.11 -8.31
C ILE A 37 -4.39 -7.05 -7.59
N PRO A 38 -4.00 -5.97 -8.28
CA PRO A 38 -3.29 -4.88 -7.65
C PRO A 38 -4.24 -4.00 -6.84
N VAL A 39 -3.85 -3.70 -5.60
CA VAL A 39 -4.57 -2.86 -4.65
C VAL A 39 -3.62 -1.79 -4.12
N LEU A 40 -3.82 -0.55 -4.57
CA LEU A 40 -3.09 0.62 -4.11
C LEU A 40 -3.71 1.14 -2.81
N VAL A 41 -2.92 1.22 -1.75
CA VAL A 41 -3.34 1.66 -0.42
C VAL A 41 -2.60 2.94 -0.08
N ASP A 42 -3.17 4.09 -0.44
CA ASP A 42 -2.64 5.41 -0.05
C ASP A 42 -3.78 6.39 0.26
N PRO A 43 -3.91 6.91 1.50
CA PRO A 43 -4.92 7.90 1.85
C PRO A 43 -4.79 9.20 1.05
N ASP A 44 -3.59 9.54 0.56
CA ASP A 44 -3.40 10.64 -0.39
C ASP A 44 -3.75 10.19 -1.81
N THR A 45 -5.05 10.26 -2.12
CA THR A 45 -5.57 9.95 -3.46
C THR A 45 -5.13 10.95 -4.53
N GLN A 46 -4.62 12.12 -4.13
CA GLN A 46 -4.08 13.13 -5.05
C GLN A 46 -2.59 12.91 -5.33
N ASN A 47 -1.95 11.92 -4.70
CA ASN A 47 -0.55 11.61 -4.91
C ASN A 47 -0.24 11.35 -6.39
N GLY A 48 0.69 12.12 -6.95
CA GLY A 48 1.05 12.04 -8.36
C GLY A 48 1.64 10.68 -8.75
N ASP A 49 2.36 10.00 -7.85
CA ASP A 49 2.90 8.66 -8.09
C ASP A 49 1.77 7.62 -8.15
N VAL A 50 0.80 7.69 -7.22
CA VAL A 50 -0.37 6.81 -7.21
C VAL A 50 -1.20 7.01 -8.47
N THR A 51 -1.51 8.26 -8.82
CA THR A 51 -2.27 8.60 -10.03
C THR A 51 -1.60 8.05 -11.29
N ARG A 52 -0.28 8.25 -11.44
CA ARG A 52 0.49 7.71 -12.58
C ARG A 52 0.46 6.19 -12.64
N THR A 53 0.50 5.51 -11.49
CA THR A 53 0.40 4.05 -11.43
C THR A 53 -1.01 3.57 -11.81
N VAL A 54 -2.07 4.22 -11.33
CA VAL A 54 -3.46 3.90 -11.72
C VAL A 54 -3.67 4.05 -13.22
N ASP A 55 -3.20 5.15 -13.81
CA ASP A 55 -3.31 5.37 -15.25
C ASP A 55 -2.56 4.32 -16.05
N LEU A 56 -1.38 3.89 -15.57
CA LEU A 56 -0.61 2.82 -16.19
C LEU A 56 -1.34 1.47 -16.12
N LEU A 57 -1.90 1.11 -14.95
CA LEU A 57 -2.67 -0.13 -14.77
C LEU A 57 -3.91 -0.17 -15.68
N LYS A 58 -4.64 0.95 -15.79
CA LYS A 58 -5.79 1.07 -16.70
C LYS A 58 -5.37 0.91 -18.16
N ARG A 59 -4.25 1.52 -18.57
CA ARG A 59 -3.71 1.39 -19.93
C ARG A 59 -3.27 -0.05 -20.22
N TYR A 60 -2.55 -0.67 -19.28
CA TYR A 60 -2.16 -2.07 -19.37
C TYR A 60 -3.39 -2.96 -19.58
N LYS A 61 -4.39 -2.84 -18.70
CA LYS A 61 -5.60 -3.66 -18.76
C LYS A 61 -6.31 -3.50 -20.11
N ARG A 62 -6.47 -2.27 -20.60
CA ARG A 62 -7.06 -2.02 -21.92
C ARG A 62 -6.30 -2.70 -23.06
N ILE A 63 -4.98 -2.69 -23.02
CA ILE A 63 -4.14 -3.33 -24.06
C ILE A 63 -4.25 -4.86 -23.94
N HIS A 64 -4.15 -5.41 -22.73
CA HIS A 64 -4.34 -6.83 -22.47
C HIS A 64 -5.70 -7.30 -23.00
N ASP A 65 -6.78 -6.62 -22.59
CA ASP A 65 -8.13 -6.92 -23.01
C ASP A 65 -8.26 -6.89 -24.55
N ALA A 66 -7.68 -5.88 -25.23
CA ALA A 66 -7.72 -5.79 -26.68
C ALA A 66 -6.94 -6.90 -27.42
N LEU A 67 -5.88 -7.45 -26.80
CA LEU A 67 -5.03 -8.48 -27.41
C LEU A 67 -5.53 -9.90 -27.12
N TYR A 68 -6.06 -10.16 -25.93
CA TYR A 68 -6.34 -11.52 -25.45
C TYR A 68 -7.85 -11.86 -25.37
N GLN A 69 -8.75 -10.92 -25.69
CA GLN A 69 -10.21 -11.17 -25.71
C GLN A 69 -10.66 -12.17 -26.78
N ASP A 70 -9.91 -12.32 -27.87
CA ASP A 70 -10.26 -13.21 -28.98
C ASP A 70 -10.04 -14.71 -28.69
N GLY A 71 -9.40 -15.02 -27.55
CA GLY A 71 -9.06 -16.38 -27.12
C GLY A 71 -8.01 -17.08 -27.98
N GLN A 72 -7.37 -16.38 -28.93
CA GLN A 72 -6.39 -16.95 -29.86
C GLN A 72 -4.97 -16.91 -29.30
N HIS A 73 -4.72 -16.05 -28.31
CA HIS A 73 -3.41 -15.88 -27.70
C HIS A 73 -3.28 -16.75 -26.44
N PRO A 74 -2.14 -17.46 -26.25
CA PRO A 74 -1.91 -18.23 -25.04
C PRO A 74 -1.87 -17.32 -23.81
N LYS A 75 -2.65 -17.68 -22.78
CA LYS A 75 -2.74 -16.94 -21.51
C LYS A 75 -1.36 -16.83 -20.85
N ASN A 76 -1.05 -15.66 -20.29
CA ASN A 76 0.20 -15.40 -19.55
C ASN A 76 1.47 -15.56 -20.39
N GLU A 77 1.37 -15.41 -21.71
CA GLU A 77 2.50 -15.47 -22.64
C GLU A 77 2.60 -14.23 -23.52
N GLY A 78 3.82 -13.75 -23.76
CA GLY A 78 4.07 -12.59 -24.62
C GLY A 78 3.86 -11.25 -23.93
N PHE A 79 3.92 -10.18 -24.71
CA PHE A 79 3.73 -8.81 -24.21
C PHE A 79 2.31 -8.60 -23.69
N PHE A 80 2.17 -7.93 -22.55
CA PHE A 80 0.89 -7.73 -21.89
C PHE A 80 0.14 -9.05 -21.59
N GLY A 81 0.82 -10.18 -21.44
CA GLY A 81 0.14 -11.47 -21.31
C GLY A 81 -0.53 -11.76 -19.97
N GLN A 82 -0.21 -11.03 -18.91
CA GLN A 82 -0.72 -11.28 -17.55
C GLN A 82 -2.07 -10.59 -17.33
N ASP A 83 -3.10 -11.32 -16.93
CA ASP A 83 -4.39 -10.70 -16.59
C ASP A 83 -4.30 -9.82 -15.33
N LEU A 84 -4.79 -8.57 -15.43
CA LEU A 84 -4.94 -7.63 -14.33
C LEU A 84 -6.43 -7.28 -14.13
N THR A 85 -6.91 -7.45 -12.90
CA THR A 85 -8.32 -7.23 -12.55
C THR A 85 -8.42 -6.47 -11.22
N THR A 86 -9.43 -5.62 -11.08
CA THR A 86 -9.68 -4.86 -9.83
C THR A 86 -10.39 -5.74 -8.80
N LEU A 87 -10.40 -5.33 -7.53
CA LEU A 87 -11.19 -6.05 -6.51
C LEU A 87 -12.67 -6.10 -6.91
N ALA A 88 -13.26 -5.01 -7.37
CA ALA A 88 -14.68 -4.92 -7.73
C ALA A 88 -15.12 -5.91 -8.82
N GLN A 89 -14.18 -6.36 -9.66
CA GLN A 89 -14.43 -7.30 -10.76
C GLN A 89 -14.33 -8.77 -10.31
N LEU A 90 -13.95 -9.05 -9.05
CA LEU A 90 -13.95 -10.40 -8.50
C LEU A 90 -15.36 -10.79 -8.10
N ASN A 91 -16.08 -11.50 -8.97
CA ASN A 91 -17.49 -11.85 -8.76
C ASN A 91 -17.76 -12.49 -7.38
N THR A 92 -18.32 -11.70 -6.44
CA THR A 92 -18.73 -12.16 -5.12
C THR A 92 -20.24 -12.02 -4.99
N SER A 93 -20.93 -13.15 -4.96
CA SER A 93 -22.38 -13.19 -4.83
C SER A 93 -22.82 -12.54 -3.50
N GLY A 94 -23.72 -11.56 -3.56
CA GLY A 94 -24.42 -11.03 -2.38
C GLY A 94 -23.71 -9.90 -1.61
N VAL A 95 -22.69 -9.27 -2.20
CA VAL A 95 -21.96 -8.14 -1.59
C VAL A 95 -22.38 -6.82 -2.24
N GLU A 96 -22.43 -5.75 -1.45
CA GLU A 96 -22.53 -4.39 -1.99
C GLU A 96 -21.38 -4.14 -2.96
N GLY A 97 -21.70 -3.69 -4.17
CA GLY A 97 -20.69 -3.49 -5.21
C GLY A 97 -19.62 -2.48 -4.79
N LEU A 98 -18.35 -2.83 -5.02
CA LEU A 98 -17.25 -1.89 -4.87
C LEU A 98 -17.16 -0.97 -6.09
N ARG A 99 -16.56 0.20 -5.90
CA ARG A 99 -16.15 1.05 -7.02
C ARG A 99 -15.06 0.33 -7.82
N ASP A 100 -15.22 0.28 -9.15
CA ASP A 100 -14.20 -0.29 -10.04
C ASP A 100 -12.93 0.59 -10.05
N SER A 101 -11.99 0.25 -9.18
CA SER A 101 -10.82 1.06 -8.85
C SER A 101 -9.66 0.15 -8.44
N PHE A 102 -8.44 0.55 -8.83
CA PHE A 102 -7.20 -0.03 -8.28
C PHE A 102 -6.82 0.60 -6.94
N VAL A 103 -7.42 1.74 -6.58
CA VAL A 103 -7.19 2.43 -5.31
C VAL A 103 -8.20 1.95 -4.29
N TYR A 104 -7.71 1.55 -3.13
CA TYR A 104 -8.48 1.20 -1.94
C TYR A 104 -9.25 2.44 -1.45
N ASP A 105 -10.57 2.34 -1.35
CA ASP A 105 -11.36 3.38 -0.71
C ASP A 105 -11.33 3.18 0.81
N PHE A 106 -10.91 4.21 1.52
CA PHE A 106 -10.80 4.17 2.97
C PHE A 106 -12.11 4.57 3.66
N GLY A 107 -13.05 5.22 2.94
CA GLY A 107 -14.31 5.72 3.46
C GLY A 107 -14.16 6.83 4.50
N GLY A 108 -14.78 8.00 4.29
CA GLY A 108 -14.95 9.01 5.35
C GLY A 108 -13.66 9.65 5.92
N ILE A 109 -12.51 9.51 5.25
CA ILE A 109 -11.23 10.10 5.69
C ILE A 109 -10.97 11.51 5.13
N ASN A 110 -11.91 12.12 4.41
CA ASN A 110 -11.76 13.48 3.90
C ASN A 110 -12.16 14.53 4.96
N GLN A 111 -11.45 14.50 6.09
CA GLN A 111 -11.69 15.35 7.26
C GLN A 111 -10.40 15.50 8.09
N SER A 112 -10.43 16.40 9.08
CA SER A 112 -9.33 16.54 10.04
C SER A 112 -9.25 15.33 10.98
N PHE A 113 -8.08 15.04 11.53
CA PHE A 113 -7.93 13.97 12.52
C PHE A 113 -8.81 14.21 13.77
N LYS A 114 -8.97 15.48 14.16
CA LYS A 114 -9.85 15.90 15.25
C LYS A 114 -11.31 15.54 14.99
N ASP A 115 -11.81 15.81 13.78
CA ASP A 115 -13.19 15.49 13.39
C ASP A 115 -13.39 13.99 13.26
N PHE A 116 -12.40 13.28 12.70
CA PHE A 116 -12.41 11.83 12.61
C PHE A 116 -12.53 11.14 13.98
N MET A 117 -11.89 11.70 15.01
CA MET A 117 -11.97 11.22 16.39
C MET A 117 -13.25 11.67 17.13
N HIS A 118 -14.14 12.41 16.46
CA HIS A 118 -15.31 13.05 17.05
C HIS A 118 -14.94 13.88 18.29
N TYR A 119 -13.77 14.54 18.30
CA TYR A 119 -13.19 15.16 19.49
C TYR A 119 -14.17 16.05 20.25
N ASN A 120 -14.95 16.86 19.53
CA ASN A 120 -15.91 17.81 20.12
C ASN A 120 -17.14 17.12 20.75
N GLU A 121 -17.42 15.88 20.39
CA GLU A 121 -18.53 15.07 20.90
C GLU A 121 -18.11 14.18 22.09
N THR A 122 -16.79 14.06 22.34
CA THR A 122 -16.27 13.25 23.45
C THR A 122 -16.33 13.97 24.81
N SER A 123 -16.27 13.19 25.89
CA SER A 123 -16.26 13.72 27.26
C SER A 123 -15.04 14.60 27.52
N VAL A 124 -15.08 15.41 28.57
CA VAL A 124 -13.95 16.29 28.94
C VAL A 124 -12.71 15.45 29.28
N GLU A 125 -12.90 14.31 29.92
CA GLU A 125 -11.83 13.37 30.30
C GLU A 125 -11.19 12.75 29.05
N THR A 126 -12.01 12.30 28.08
CA THR A 126 -11.51 11.78 26.81
C THR A 126 -10.74 12.86 26.04
N ARG A 127 -11.24 14.10 26.00
CA ARG A 127 -10.52 15.22 25.38
C ARG A 127 -9.17 15.48 26.04
N GLY A 128 -9.11 15.47 27.37
CA GLY A 128 -7.86 15.61 28.11
C GLY A 128 -6.84 14.52 27.77
N LEU A 129 -7.30 13.27 27.57
CA LEU A 129 -6.43 12.19 27.11
C LEU A 129 -5.95 12.40 25.66
N LEU A 130 -6.83 12.84 24.76
CA LEU A 130 -6.46 13.12 23.37
C LEU A 130 -5.44 14.25 23.26
N ASP A 131 -5.59 15.31 24.05
CA ASP A 131 -4.65 16.44 24.11
C ASP A 131 -3.28 16.03 24.70
N LEU A 132 -3.25 14.99 25.54
CA LEU A 132 -2.02 14.41 26.07
C LEU A 132 -1.30 13.53 25.03
N LEU A 133 -2.06 12.79 24.20
CA LEU A 133 -1.51 11.85 23.23
C LEU A 133 -1.13 12.51 21.89
N PHE A 134 -1.79 13.60 21.51
CA PHE A 134 -1.64 14.22 20.20
C PHE A 134 -1.39 15.73 20.31
N THR A 135 -0.44 16.21 19.50
CA THR A 135 -0.19 17.65 19.41
C THR A 135 -1.34 18.36 18.68
N PRO A 136 -1.54 19.68 18.92
CA PRO A 136 -2.52 20.47 18.17
C PRO A 136 -2.34 20.37 16.65
N ASP A 137 -1.09 20.35 16.18
CA ASP A 137 -0.78 20.18 14.75
C ASP A 137 -1.22 18.81 14.22
N SER A 138 -1.07 17.75 15.02
CA SER A 138 -1.53 16.39 14.65
C SER A 138 -3.05 16.30 14.60
N LEU A 139 -3.75 16.91 15.56
CA LEU A 139 -5.22 16.93 15.61
C LEU A 139 -5.82 17.71 14.43
N ASN A 140 -5.22 18.84 14.07
CA ASN A 140 -5.70 19.67 12.97
C ASN A 140 -5.21 19.19 11.59
N ALA A 141 -4.37 18.15 11.53
CA ALA A 141 -3.88 17.61 10.28
C ALA A 141 -5.02 16.99 9.47
N SER A 142 -5.01 17.25 8.16
CA SER A 142 -5.95 16.66 7.21
C SER A 142 -5.53 15.23 6.86
N LEU A 143 -6.46 14.28 6.98
CA LEU A 143 -6.18 12.85 6.77
C LEU A 143 -6.03 12.47 5.28
N ASP A 144 -6.55 13.31 4.37
CA ASP A 144 -6.44 13.16 2.91
C ASP A 144 -5.03 13.44 2.36
N LEU A 145 -4.10 13.93 3.18
CA LEU A 145 -2.71 14.23 2.80
C LEU A 145 -1.73 13.14 3.25
N GLY A 146 -2.27 12.00 3.68
CA GLY A 146 -1.53 10.92 4.31
C GLY A 146 -0.91 11.30 5.65
N PHE A 147 -0.40 10.30 6.37
CA PHE A 147 -0.03 10.48 7.79
C PHE A 147 1.26 11.27 8.02
N ARG A 148 1.85 11.92 6.99
CA ARG A 148 3.05 12.79 7.04
C ARG A 148 4.22 12.29 7.90
N GLY A 149 4.34 10.99 8.11
CA GLY A 149 5.36 10.40 8.98
C GLY A 149 5.09 10.54 10.48
N SER A 150 3.81 10.65 10.88
CA SER A 150 3.26 10.46 12.23
C SER A 150 2.61 9.07 12.31
N PRO A 151 3.35 8.04 12.75
CA PRO A 151 2.83 6.68 12.86
C PRO A 151 1.67 6.55 13.85
N ASN A 152 1.63 7.40 14.89
CA ASN A 152 0.59 7.40 15.91
C ASN A 152 -0.78 7.90 15.39
N VAL A 153 -0.83 8.89 14.49
CA VAL A 153 -2.08 9.25 13.80
C VAL A 153 -2.46 8.15 12.81
N GLY A 154 -1.46 7.65 12.08
CA GLY A 154 -1.63 6.56 11.13
C GLY A 154 -2.26 5.32 11.78
N SER A 155 -1.80 4.89 12.96
CA SER A 155 -2.31 3.68 13.59
C SER A 155 -3.80 3.75 13.94
N VAL A 156 -4.31 4.93 14.31
CA VAL A 156 -5.72 5.15 14.65
C VAL A 156 -6.59 5.11 13.38
N VAL A 157 -6.22 5.89 12.37
CA VAL A 157 -6.98 5.98 11.11
C VAL A 157 -6.88 4.69 10.31
N LEU A 158 -5.72 4.06 10.26
CA LEU A 158 -5.53 2.81 9.53
C LEU A 158 -6.29 1.64 10.19
N ASN A 159 -6.57 1.71 11.50
CA ASN A 159 -7.37 0.69 12.18
C ASN A 159 -8.87 0.81 11.86
N SER A 160 -9.40 1.98 11.49
CA SER A 160 -10.78 2.07 11.00
C SER A 160 -10.95 1.45 9.61
N LEU A 161 -9.86 1.26 8.86
CA LEU A 161 -9.89 0.68 7.50
C LEU A 161 -10.30 -0.79 7.49
N VAL A 162 -10.21 -1.45 8.64
CA VAL A 162 -10.71 -2.82 8.86
C VAL A 162 -12.20 -2.92 8.57
N GLN A 163 -12.92 -1.82 8.80
CA GLN A 163 -14.35 -1.73 8.63
C GLN A 163 -14.74 -1.28 7.21
N ALA A 164 -13.77 -0.99 6.34
CA ALA A 164 -14.06 -0.62 4.96
C ALA A 164 -14.62 -1.81 4.17
N LYS A 165 -15.51 -1.52 3.21
CA LYS A 165 -16.17 -2.52 2.37
C LYS A 165 -15.14 -3.34 1.59
N GLU A 166 -14.05 -2.71 1.20
CA GLU A 166 -12.91 -3.25 0.47
C GLU A 166 -12.24 -4.41 1.23
N MET A 167 -12.02 -4.29 2.54
CA MET A 167 -11.41 -5.35 3.35
C MET A 167 -12.34 -6.55 3.48
N ARG A 168 -13.64 -6.29 3.72
CA ARG A 168 -14.65 -7.36 3.81
C ARG A 168 -14.79 -8.08 2.47
N TYR A 169 -14.83 -7.34 1.37
CA TYR A 169 -14.89 -7.89 0.02
C TYR A 169 -13.65 -8.71 -0.34
N LEU A 170 -12.46 -8.20 -0.01
CA LEU A 170 -11.21 -8.95 -0.13
C LEU A 170 -11.30 -10.28 0.62
N ALA A 171 -11.67 -10.24 1.91
CA ALA A 171 -11.79 -11.42 2.75
C ALA A 171 -12.79 -12.45 2.20
N GLN A 172 -13.90 -12.01 1.59
CA GLN A 172 -14.87 -12.91 0.93
C GLN A 172 -14.36 -13.46 -0.39
N SER A 173 -13.53 -12.70 -1.08
CA SER A 173 -13.00 -13.06 -2.39
C SER A 173 -11.88 -14.09 -2.29
N LEU A 174 -11.16 -14.16 -1.17
CA LEU A 174 -10.01 -15.07 -1.02
C LEU A 174 -10.40 -16.55 -1.12
N ASN A 175 -9.46 -17.34 -1.63
CA ASN A 175 -9.51 -18.79 -1.73
C ASN A 175 -8.18 -19.38 -1.25
N SER A 176 -8.17 -20.68 -0.94
CA SER A 176 -6.96 -21.37 -0.43
C SER A 176 -5.79 -21.44 -1.42
N ASP A 177 -6.04 -21.30 -2.72
CA ASP A 177 -5.01 -21.28 -3.77
C ASP A 177 -4.44 -19.87 -4.04
N ASP A 178 -5.05 -18.83 -3.47
CA ASP A 178 -4.61 -17.46 -3.67
C ASP A 178 -3.34 -17.16 -2.87
N ARG A 179 -2.71 -16.03 -3.19
CA ARG A 179 -1.53 -15.53 -2.51
C ARG A 179 -1.65 -14.04 -2.30
N VAL A 180 -1.08 -13.57 -1.20
CA VAL A 180 -1.04 -12.16 -0.85
C VAL A 180 0.41 -11.69 -0.86
N PHE A 181 0.66 -10.51 -1.44
CA PHE A 181 1.98 -9.90 -1.38
C PHE A 181 1.87 -8.41 -1.07
N PHE A 182 2.60 -7.98 -0.05
CA PHE A 182 2.64 -6.60 0.38
C PHE A 182 3.90 -5.92 -0.15
N ILE A 183 3.75 -4.70 -0.64
CA ILE A 183 4.87 -3.85 -1.05
C ILE A 183 4.73 -2.52 -0.31
N SER A 184 5.68 -2.21 0.56
CA SER A 184 5.64 -1.01 1.39
C SER A 184 7.04 -0.39 1.55
N SER A 185 7.11 0.76 2.22
CA SER A 185 8.37 1.36 2.67
C SER A 185 8.32 1.64 4.16
N ILE A 186 9.41 1.34 4.85
CA ILE A 186 9.50 1.44 6.32
C ILE A 186 9.75 2.87 6.84
N PHE A 187 10.15 3.77 5.95
CA PHE A 187 10.52 5.14 6.29
C PHE A 187 9.43 6.17 5.95
N GLY A 188 8.39 5.77 5.21
CA GLY A 188 7.22 6.58 4.91
C GLY A 188 6.10 6.37 5.93
N GLY A 189 5.28 7.39 6.21
CA GLY A 189 4.21 7.33 7.20
C GLY A 189 3.14 6.27 6.89
N THR A 190 2.57 6.32 5.68
CA THR A 190 1.53 5.36 5.23
C THR A 190 2.06 3.92 5.16
N GLY A 191 3.25 3.73 4.59
CA GLY A 191 3.84 2.40 4.45
C GLY A 191 4.16 1.75 5.79
N ALA A 192 4.81 2.48 6.68
CA ALA A 192 5.28 1.96 7.98
C ALA A 192 4.13 1.60 8.94
N ALA A 193 3.04 2.38 8.92
CA ALA A 193 1.89 2.12 9.78
C ALA A 193 0.85 1.20 9.11
N GLY A 194 0.62 1.35 7.80
CA GLY A 194 -0.46 0.66 7.07
C GLY A 194 -0.18 -0.81 6.84
N PHE A 195 1.05 -1.16 6.48
CA PHE A 195 1.41 -2.55 6.18
C PHE A 195 1.19 -3.50 7.36
N PRO A 196 1.71 -3.24 8.59
CA PRO A 196 1.48 -4.13 9.72
C PRO A 196 0.01 -4.32 10.06
N LEU A 197 -0.78 -3.25 9.95
CA LEU A 197 -2.21 -3.32 10.21
C LEU A 197 -2.92 -4.19 9.17
N LEU A 198 -2.65 -4.02 7.88
CA LEU A 198 -3.22 -4.89 6.84
C LEU A 198 -2.91 -6.37 7.10
N VAL A 199 -1.68 -6.69 7.52
CA VAL A 199 -1.29 -8.07 7.88
C VAL A 199 -2.07 -8.54 9.11
N LYS A 200 -2.11 -7.74 10.17
CA LYS A 200 -2.85 -8.09 11.39
C LYS A 200 -4.31 -8.38 11.08
N ASN A 201 -4.97 -7.55 10.28
CA ASN A 201 -6.38 -7.70 9.93
C ASN A 201 -6.65 -8.90 9.02
N LEU A 202 -5.71 -9.21 8.12
CA LEU A 202 -5.75 -10.45 7.36
C LEU A 202 -5.69 -11.65 8.31
N ARG A 203 -4.75 -11.68 9.26
CA ARG A 203 -4.48 -12.87 10.09
C ARG A 203 -5.35 -13.04 11.32
N ASP A 204 -5.85 -11.96 11.90
CA ASP A 204 -6.58 -11.99 13.17
C ASP A 204 -7.97 -12.62 12.97
N PRO A 205 -8.25 -13.78 13.59
CA PRO A 205 -9.56 -14.43 13.51
C PRO A 205 -10.62 -13.72 14.35
N GLY A 206 -10.24 -12.88 15.30
CA GLY A 206 -11.13 -12.08 16.15
C GLY A 206 -11.67 -10.83 15.47
N VAL A 207 -11.10 -10.43 14.34
CA VAL A 207 -11.66 -9.37 13.50
C VAL A 207 -12.91 -9.91 12.80
N ASP A 208 -14.00 -9.13 12.80
CA ASP A 208 -15.26 -9.40 12.09
C ASP A 208 -15.08 -9.32 10.56
N LEU A 209 -14.29 -10.26 10.03
CA LEU A 209 -14.05 -10.46 8.62
C LEU A 209 -14.34 -11.92 8.26
N PRO A 210 -14.98 -12.16 7.10
CA PRO A 210 -15.35 -13.49 6.65
C PRO A 210 -14.14 -14.38 6.39
N GLN A 211 -14.42 -15.67 6.24
CA GLN A 211 -13.43 -16.72 5.96
C GLN A 211 -12.18 -16.71 6.87
N PRO A 212 -12.32 -16.69 8.22
CA PRO A 212 -11.17 -16.61 9.13
C PRO A 212 -10.12 -17.71 8.89
N SER A 213 -10.55 -18.94 8.56
CA SER A 213 -9.64 -20.06 8.28
C SER A 213 -8.85 -19.88 6.98
N VAL A 214 -9.46 -19.32 5.92
CA VAL A 214 -8.76 -19.06 4.65
C VAL A 214 -7.78 -17.92 4.83
N ARG A 215 -8.20 -16.83 5.48
CA ARG A 215 -7.33 -15.68 5.75
C ARG A 215 -6.13 -16.04 6.63
N ALA A 216 -6.31 -16.93 7.61
CA ALA A 216 -5.20 -17.41 8.45
C ALA A 216 -4.20 -18.29 7.67
N ALA A 217 -4.65 -19.03 6.65
CA ALA A 217 -3.84 -20.01 5.92
C ALA A 217 -3.27 -19.49 4.59
N VAL A 218 -3.81 -18.41 4.01
CA VAL A 218 -3.37 -17.91 2.70
C VAL A 218 -1.89 -17.52 2.74
N PRO A 219 -1.04 -17.99 1.81
CA PRO A 219 0.37 -17.58 1.78
C PRO A 219 0.53 -16.07 1.59
N ALA A 220 1.33 -15.44 2.44
CA ALA A 220 1.62 -14.02 2.42
C ALA A 220 3.13 -13.72 2.39
N GLY A 221 3.54 -12.89 1.45
CA GLY A 221 4.90 -12.34 1.37
C GLY A 221 4.91 -10.82 1.52
N ALA A 222 6.05 -10.25 1.86
CA ALA A 222 6.22 -8.82 1.93
C ALA A 222 7.58 -8.36 1.40
N LEU A 223 7.57 -7.27 0.64
CA LEU A 223 8.72 -6.47 0.28
C LEU A 223 8.64 -5.11 0.98
N VAL A 224 9.63 -4.81 1.81
CA VAL A 224 9.74 -3.58 2.57
C VAL A 224 10.97 -2.81 2.11
N LEU A 225 10.75 -1.64 1.51
CA LEU A 225 11.81 -0.75 1.07
C LEU A 225 12.38 0.02 2.28
N LEU A 226 13.66 -0.19 2.55
CA LEU A 226 14.49 0.66 3.40
C LEU A 226 14.76 1.99 2.69
N PRO A 227 15.17 3.05 3.40
CA PRO A 227 15.53 4.32 2.77
C PRO A 227 16.48 4.12 1.59
N TYR A 228 16.14 4.70 0.44
CA TYR A 228 16.93 4.61 -0.80
C TYR A 228 17.05 5.95 -1.54
N PHE A 229 16.43 7.01 -1.03
CA PHE A 229 16.53 8.37 -1.57
C PHE A 229 16.53 9.40 -0.44
N LYS A 230 16.90 10.64 -0.76
CA LYS A 230 16.80 11.82 0.10
C LYS A 230 15.96 12.89 -0.57
N LEU A 231 15.44 13.81 0.23
CA LEU A 231 14.68 14.95 -0.25
C LEU A 231 15.47 16.24 -0.02
N GLN A 232 15.28 17.20 -0.91
CA GLN A 232 15.84 18.54 -0.76
C GLN A 232 15.33 19.15 0.55
N GLN A 233 16.24 19.77 1.31
CA GLN A 233 15.86 20.47 2.53
C GLN A 233 15.37 21.86 2.14
N PRO A 234 14.27 22.35 2.74
CA PRO A 234 13.80 23.69 2.46
C PRO A 234 14.85 24.71 2.90
N SER A 235 14.96 25.79 2.13
CA SER A 235 15.77 26.96 2.43
C SER A 235 15.31 27.63 3.73
N ALA A 236 16.16 28.51 4.28
CA ALA A 236 15.83 29.24 5.51
C ALA A 236 14.56 30.12 5.35
N GLU A 237 14.32 30.65 4.15
CA GLU A 237 13.13 31.45 3.85
C GLU A 237 11.87 30.59 3.76
N GLU A 238 11.94 29.43 3.10
CA GLU A 238 10.82 28.49 3.02
C GLU A 238 10.42 27.96 4.40
N LYS A 239 11.40 27.66 5.27
CA LYS A 239 11.15 27.31 6.68
C LYS A 239 10.47 28.45 7.44
N LYS A 240 10.92 29.69 7.23
CA LYS A 240 10.34 30.88 7.88
C LYS A 240 8.91 31.16 7.43
N ASN A 241 8.58 30.82 6.18
CA ASN A 241 7.25 30.95 5.61
C ASN A 241 6.31 29.80 5.98
N GLY A 242 6.76 28.85 6.80
CA GLY A 242 5.95 27.71 7.23
C GLY A 242 5.64 26.72 6.11
N GLN A 243 6.49 26.66 5.08
CA GLN A 243 6.29 25.72 3.98
C GLN A 243 6.40 24.28 4.49
N ASP A 244 5.40 23.48 4.15
CA ASP A 244 5.34 22.07 4.50
C ASP A 244 6.43 21.28 3.75
N PHE A 245 7.11 20.37 4.45
CA PHE A 245 8.20 19.58 3.88
C PHE A 245 8.40 18.26 4.62
N ILE A 246 8.91 17.26 3.92
CA ILE A 246 9.30 15.99 4.52
C ILE A 246 10.79 16.05 4.89
N ASP A 247 11.11 15.92 6.18
CA ASP A 247 12.51 15.83 6.61
C ASP A 247 13.07 14.42 6.43
N SER A 248 13.78 14.21 5.31
CA SER A 248 14.43 12.93 5.01
C SER A 248 15.57 12.56 5.98
N ASN A 249 16.06 13.49 6.81
CA ASN A 249 17.06 13.15 7.84
C ASN A 249 16.48 12.25 8.92
N THR A 250 15.16 12.30 9.13
CA THR A 250 14.45 11.44 10.09
C THR A 250 14.22 10.02 9.59
N PHE A 251 14.47 9.72 8.32
CA PHE A 251 14.16 8.42 7.72
C PHE A 251 14.86 7.25 8.40
N ILE A 252 16.14 7.41 8.77
CA ILE A 252 16.90 6.35 9.46
C ILE A 252 16.33 6.10 10.86
N THR A 253 16.03 7.16 11.61
CA THR A 253 15.43 7.04 12.95
C THR A 253 14.05 6.37 12.88
N LYS A 254 13.19 6.82 11.96
CA LYS A 254 11.88 6.20 11.71
C LYS A 254 11.99 4.72 11.34
N THR A 255 12.97 4.39 10.50
CA THR A 255 13.26 3.01 10.08
C THR A 255 13.64 2.15 11.27
N LYS A 256 14.52 2.62 12.17
CA LYS A 256 14.91 1.89 13.38
C LYS A 256 13.69 1.59 14.26
N THR A 257 12.86 2.61 14.54
CA THR A 257 11.65 2.45 15.35
C THR A 257 10.66 1.46 14.73
N ALA A 258 10.41 1.58 13.42
CA ALA A 258 9.49 0.69 12.72
C ALA A 258 10.02 -0.75 12.64
N LEU A 259 11.33 -0.96 12.43
CA LEU A 259 11.94 -2.29 12.46
C LEU A 259 11.80 -2.94 13.84
N SER A 260 12.03 -2.21 14.92
CA SER A 260 11.79 -2.70 16.28
C SER A 260 10.34 -3.12 16.48
N TYR A 261 9.39 -2.29 16.03
CA TYR A 261 7.97 -2.64 16.08
C TYR A 261 7.66 -3.91 15.27
N TYR A 262 8.18 -4.02 14.04
CA TYR A 262 7.94 -5.17 13.16
C TYR A 262 8.51 -6.45 13.76
N ALA A 263 9.69 -6.39 14.35
CA ALA A 263 10.34 -7.54 14.98
C ALA A 263 9.51 -8.14 16.12
N GLU A 264 8.75 -7.31 16.84
CA GLU A 264 7.97 -7.72 18.01
C GLU A 264 6.49 -7.97 17.71
N HIS A 265 5.91 -7.31 16.69
CA HIS A 265 4.46 -7.25 16.50
C HIS A 265 3.98 -7.69 15.11
N LEU A 266 4.89 -7.96 14.17
CA LEU A 266 4.51 -8.35 12.81
C LEU A 266 4.70 -9.85 12.59
N GLU A 267 3.62 -10.59 12.84
CA GLU A 267 3.54 -12.04 12.63
C GLU A 267 2.67 -12.41 11.43
N GLY A 268 2.75 -13.66 10.98
CA GLY A 268 1.89 -14.21 9.92
C GLY A 268 2.31 -13.84 8.49
N ILE A 269 3.59 -13.53 8.28
CA ILE A 269 4.19 -13.38 6.95
C ILE A 269 5.22 -14.48 6.76
N GLU A 270 5.03 -15.35 5.77
CA GLU A 270 5.92 -16.49 5.51
C GLU A 270 7.27 -16.04 4.93
N SER A 271 7.30 -14.90 4.26
CA SER A 271 8.53 -14.36 3.68
C SER A 271 8.57 -12.84 3.69
N MET A 272 9.61 -12.29 4.31
CA MET A 272 9.81 -10.85 4.43
C MET A 272 11.15 -10.46 3.84
N TYR A 273 11.13 -9.44 2.99
CA TYR A 273 12.29 -9.00 2.24
C TYR A 273 12.51 -7.52 2.43
N TYR A 274 13.77 -7.16 2.65
CA TYR A 274 14.19 -5.78 2.83
C TYR A 274 15.11 -5.39 1.69
N LEU A 275 14.81 -4.28 1.02
CA LEU A 275 15.63 -3.72 -0.05
C LEU A 275 15.93 -2.26 0.26
N GLY A 276 17.21 -1.88 0.25
CA GLY A 276 17.66 -0.51 0.49
C GLY A 276 18.83 -0.15 -0.39
N ASP A 277 19.10 1.15 -0.49
CA ASP A 277 20.26 1.67 -1.21
C ASP A 277 20.80 2.91 -0.50
N GLN A 278 22.02 3.32 -0.85
CA GLN A 278 22.53 4.62 -0.42
C GLN A 278 21.80 5.74 -1.15
N ALA A 279 21.41 6.77 -0.40
CA ALA A 279 20.72 7.90 -1.00
C ALA A 279 21.63 8.66 -1.97
N GLY A 280 21.22 8.72 -3.24
CA GLY A 280 21.84 9.53 -4.28
C GLY A 280 21.48 11.02 -4.20
N GLN A 281 21.35 11.65 -5.37
CA GLN A 281 20.98 13.07 -5.47
C GLN A 281 19.61 13.34 -4.82
N PRO A 282 19.47 14.41 -4.00
CA PRO A 282 18.21 14.74 -3.35
C PRO A 282 17.11 15.06 -4.37
N LEU A 283 15.98 14.38 -4.23
CA LEU A 283 14.78 14.62 -5.03
C LEU A 283 14.06 15.90 -4.55
N PRO A 284 13.26 16.56 -5.42
CA PRO A 284 12.39 17.65 -4.99
C PRO A 284 11.49 17.24 -3.83
N ASN A 285 11.32 18.13 -2.86
CA ASN A 285 10.57 17.86 -1.63
C ASN A 285 9.11 18.27 -1.80
N ASN A 286 8.30 17.36 -2.34
CA ASN A 286 6.87 17.56 -2.49
C ASN A 286 6.17 16.70 -1.44
N PRO A 287 5.56 17.30 -0.39
CA PRO A 287 5.05 16.57 0.77
C PRO A 287 3.82 15.68 0.48
N GLY A 288 3.26 15.76 -0.73
CA GLY A 288 2.15 14.93 -1.21
C GLY A 288 1.53 15.51 -2.48
N ARG A 289 0.30 15.08 -2.79
CA ARG A 289 -0.53 15.56 -3.91
C ARG A 289 0.10 15.38 -5.30
N ALA A 290 -0.44 16.09 -6.28
CA ALA A 290 -0.13 15.92 -7.69
C ALA A 290 1.34 16.20 -8.05
N GLU A 291 2.05 16.95 -7.21
CA GLU A 291 3.44 17.34 -7.40
C GLU A 291 4.42 16.22 -7.00
N GLN A 292 4.00 15.25 -6.18
CA GLN A 292 4.81 14.08 -5.87
C GLN A 292 4.91 13.17 -7.09
N ARG A 293 5.90 13.42 -7.95
CA ARG A 293 6.14 12.70 -9.22
C ARG A 293 7.60 12.29 -9.32
N ASN A 294 8.00 11.33 -8.50
CA ASN A 294 9.39 10.90 -8.48
C ASN A 294 9.75 10.15 -9.78
N GLN A 295 10.98 10.36 -10.24
CA GLN A 295 11.55 9.56 -11.32
C GLN A 295 11.70 8.11 -10.86
N ALA A 296 11.69 7.18 -11.81
CA ALA A 296 11.86 5.77 -11.49
C ALA A 296 13.24 5.52 -10.89
N HIS A 297 13.29 4.76 -9.80
CA HIS A 297 14.54 4.38 -9.15
C HIS A 297 14.87 2.91 -9.44
N LEU A 298 16.16 2.55 -9.52
CA LEU A 298 16.58 1.16 -9.74
C LEU A 298 16.00 0.22 -8.67
N MET A 299 15.98 0.67 -7.41
CA MET A 299 15.37 -0.08 -6.29
C MET A 299 13.90 -0.44 -6.51
N GLU A 300 13.14 0.37 -7.25
CA GLU A 300 11.74 0.10 -7.55
C GLU A 300 11.62 -1.01 -8.61
N VAL A 301 12.56 -1.06 -9.56
CA VAL A 301 12.65 -2.13 -10.57
C VAL A 301 13.14 -3.43 -9.94
N LEU A 302 14.17 -3.37 -9.10
CA LEU A 302 14.66 -4.52 -8.34
C LEU A 302 13.58 -5.07 -7.41
N GLY A 303 12.82 -4.19 -6.75
CA GLY A 303 11.67 -4.58 -5.95
C GLY A 303 10.58 -5.29 -6.76
N ALA A 304 10.31 -4.82 -7.97
CA ALA A 304 9.35 -5.46 -8.87
C ALA A 304 9.80 -6.86 -9.34
N LEU A 305 11.07 -6.99 -9.74
CA LEU A 305 11.68 -8.28 -10.11
C LEU A 305 11.73 -9.27 -8.94
N PHE A 306 11.97 -8.75 -7.73
CA PHE A 306 11.97 -9.55 -6.54
C PHE A 306 10.57 -10.10 -6.25
N SER A 307 9.57 -9.21 -6.29
CA SER A 307 8.16 -9.56 -6.10
C SER A 307 7.75 -10.64 -7.10
N SER A 308 8.06 -10.48 -8.39
CA SER A 308 7.65 -11.45 -9.42
C SER A 308 8.21 -12.86 -9.21
N SER A 309 9.47 -12.98 -8.79
CA SER A 309 10.13 -14.28 -8.60
C SER A 309 9.72 -15.03 -7.32
N ARG A 310 9.26 -14.30 -6.29
CA ARG A 310 9.01 -14.85 -4.94
C ARG A 310 7.53 -14.95 -4.58
N CYS A 311 6.67 -14.07 -5.10
CA CYS A 311 5.22 -14.10 -4.83
C CYS A 311 4.61 -15.48 -5.12
N CYS A 312 5.12 -16.17 -6.14
CA CYS A 312 4.47 -17.34 -6.69
C CYS A 312 5.25 -18.66 -6.53
N ARG A 313 6.35 -18.68 -5.77
CA ARG A 313 6.98 -19.96 -5.40
C ARG A 313 6.16 -20.67 -4.33
N LYS A 314 5.76 -21.92 -4.57
CA LYS A 314 5.27 -22.80 -3.51
C LYS A 314 6.40 -22.97 -2.49
N TYR A 315 6.28 -22.34 -1.32
CA TYR A 315 7.13 -22.70 -0.19
C TYR A 315 6.74 -24.12 0.20
N ARG A 316 7.58 -25.11 -0.15
CA ARG A 316 7.45 -26.45 0.43
C ARG A 316 7.65 -26.27 1.93
N ALA A 317 6.58 -26.44 2.70
CA ALA A 317 6.71 -26.66 4.14
C ALA A 317 7.71 -27.81 4.35
N LYS A 318 8.72 -27.56 5.20
CA LYS A 318 9.56 -28.63 5.73
C LYS A 318 8.80 -29.37 6.81
#